data_AF-R7ABN6-F1
#
_entry.id   AF-R7ABN6-F1
#
_cell.length_a   1.000
_cell.length_b   1.000
_cell.length_c   1.000
_cell.angle_alpha   90.00
_cell.angle_beta   90.00
_cell.angle_gamma   90.00
#
_symmetry.space_group_name_H-M   'P 1'
#
loop_
_entity.id
_entity.type
_entity.pdbx_description
1 polymer ?
#
loop_
_entity_poly.entity_id
_entity_poly.type
_entity_poly.pdbx_seq_one_letter_code
_entity_poly.pdbx_strand_id
1 'polypeptide(L)'
;MSNKLSQETIREKLKKHQNDVFALLATFLTMCFLGLAHLANWAKYKDQESVVTAGKIIEKERKDGTIFRPPTYYLAIEWNYEKNGETTTEKKYIEVERDIYLVYEVGDYFDSQNFSVPNIENETTEVSSC
;
A
#
# COMPACT_ATOMS: atom_id res chain seq x y z
N MET A 1 -31.16 -0.60 -65.08
CA MET A 1 -31.53 -1.00 -63.71
C MET A 1 -30.34 -1.47 -62.85
N SER A 2 -29.22 -1.89 -63.43
CA SER A 2 -28.06 -2.49 -62.71
C SER A 2 -27.20 -1.52 -61.85
N ASN A 3 -27.10 -0.24 -62.21
CA ASN A 3 -26.20 0.71 -61.53
C ASN A 3 -26.62 1.06 -60.08
N LYS A 4 -27.93 1.05 -59.78
CA LYS A 4 -28.43 1.32 -58.41
C LYS A 4 -28.09 0.18 -57.42
N LEU A 5 -28.21 -1.07 -57.84
CA LEU A 5 -27.94 -2.24 -57.00
C LEU A 5 -26.44 -2.34 -56.61
N SER A 6 -25.56 -1.97 -57.55
CA SER A 6 -24.11 -1.88 -57.31
C SER A 6 -23.75 -0.79 -56.30
N GLN A 7 -24.37 0.40 -56.41
CA GLN A 7 -24.15 1.52 -55.49
C GLN A 7 -24.65 1.24 -54.07
N GLU A 8 -25.78 0.55 -53.91
CA GLU A 8 -26.28 0.15 -52.59
C GLU A 8 -25.38 -0.89 -51.91
N THR A 9 -24.87 -1.86 -52.67
CA THR A 9 -23.92 -2.86 -52.16
C THR A 9 -22.62 -2.21 -51.66
N ILE A 10 -22.10 -1.20 -52.37
CA ILE A 10 -20.91 -0.46 -51.96
C ILE A 10 -21.16 0.34 -50.67
N ARG A 11 -22.33 0.99 -50.54
CA ARG A 11 -22.70 1.74 -49.33
C ARG A 11 -22.86 0.85 -48.10
N GLU A 12 -23.45 -0.34 -48.25
CA GLU A 12 -23.56 -1.29 -47.13
C GLU A 12 -22.18 -1.77 -46.64
N LYS A 13 -21.28 -2.11 -47.58
CA LYS A 13 -19.90 -2.49 -47.22
C LYS A 13 -19.15 -1.35 -46.52
N LEU A 14 -19.34 -0.11 -46.98
CA LEU A 14 -18.72 1.07 -46.36
C LEU A 14 -19.23 1.30 -44.93
N LYS A 15 -20.55 1.21 -44.71
CA LYS A 15 -21.15 1.33 -43.37
C LYS A 15 -20.69 0.21 -42.44
N LYS A 16 -20.61 -1.02 -42.93
CA LYS A 16 -20.11 -2.16 -42.15
C LYS A 16 -18.66 -1.96 -41.74
N HIS A 17 -17.79 -1.57 -42.68
CA HIS A 17 -16.39 -1.30 -42.38
C HIS A 17 -16.23 -0.12 -41.40
N GLN A 18 -17.06 0.91 -41.52
CA GLN A 18 -17.07 2.04 -40.59
C GLN A 18 -17.48 1.58 -39.18
N ASN A 19 -18.51 0.75 -39.06
CA ASN A 19 -18.96 0.18 -37.79
C ASN A 19 -17.90 -0.75 -37.16
N ASP A 20 -17.23 -1.58 -37.96
CA ASP A 20 -16.17 -2.48 -37.48
C ASP A 20 -14.98 -1.68 -36.93
N VAL A 21 -14.61 -0.57 -37.59
CA VAL A 21 -13.57 0.36 -37.10
C VAL A 21 -13.99 1.02 -35.79
N PHE A 22 -15.24 1.47 -35.67
CA PHE A 22 -15.75 2.03 -34.42
C PHE A 22 -15.78 1.02 -33.28
N ALA A 23 -16.16 -0.23 -33.56
CA ALA A 23 -16.16 -1.32 -32.57
C ALA A 23 -14.75 -1.66 -32.08
N LEU A 24 -13.77 -1.70 -32.99
CA LEU A 24 -12.36 -1.91 -32.62
C LEU A 24 -11.83 -0.75 -31.77
N LEU A 25 -12.14 0.50 -32.14
CA LEU A 25 -11.73 1.67 -31.37
C LEU A 25 -12.36 1.66 -29.97
N ALA A 26 -13.64 1.32 -29.85
CA ALA A 26 -14.35 1.25 -28.59
C ALA A 26 -13.75 0.18 -27.65
N THR A 27 -13.45 -1.02 -28.17
CA THR A 27 -12.82 -2.07 -27.36
C THR A 27 -11.43 -1.66 -26.88
N PHE A 28 -10.63 -1.02 -27.75
CA PHE A 28 -9.32 -0.48 -27.37
C PHE A 28 -9.44 0.59 -26.28
N LEU A 29 -10.40 1.51 -26.41
CA LEU A 29 -10.69 2.54 -25.41
C LEU A 29 -11.06 1.92 -24.06
N THR A 30 -11.93 0.90 -24.05
CA THR A 30 -12.35 0.24 -22.81
C THR A 30 -11.20 -0.47 -22.11
N MET A 31 -10.28 -1.12 -22.85
CA MET A 31 -9.08 -1.71 -22.25
C MET A 31 -8.16 -0.63 -21.65
N CYS A 32 -8.01 0.52 -22.32
CA CYS A 32 -7.25 1.65 -21.78
C CYS A 32 -7.87 2.19 -20.48
N PHE A 33 -9.20 2.34 -20.41
CA PHE A 33 -9.86 2.81 -19.19
C PHE A 33 -9.74 1.81 -18.02
N LEU A 34 -9.85 0.50 -18.29
CA LEU A 34 -9.64 -0.53 -17.26
C LEU A 34 -8.19 -0.52 -16.74
N GLY A 35 -7.20 -0.34 -17.64
CA GLY A 35 -5.80 -0.20 -17.25
C GLY A 35 -5.54 1.04 -16.39
N LEU A 36 -6.14 2.18 -16.72
CA LEU A 36 -6.02 3.42 -15.94
C LEU A 36 -6.65 3.30 -14.55
N ALA A 37 -7.80 2.63 -14.42
CA ALA A 37 -8.44 2.40 -13.13
C ALA A 37 -7.57 1.52 -12.20
N HIS A 38 -6.93 0.48 -12.77
CA HIS A 38 -5.99 -0.36 -12.02
C HIS A 38 -4.75 0.43 -11.55
N LEU A 39 -4.19 1.29 -12.40
CA LEU A 39 -3.05 2.15 -12.06
C LEU A 39 -3.39 3.13 -10.92
N ALA A 40 -4.56 3.76 -10.97
CA ALA A 40 -5.00 4.70 -9.93
C ALA A 40 -5.17 4.01 -8.57
N ASN A 41 -5.78 2.82 -8.55
CA ASN A 41 -5.89 2.03 -7.32
C ASN A 41 -4.52 1.64 -6.78
N TRP A 42 -3.59 1.21 -7.64
CA TRP A 42 -2.24 0.84 -7.21
C TRP A 42 -1.47 2.01 -6.59
N ALA A 43 -1.57 3.20 -7.18
CA ALA A 43 -0.93 4.41 -6.64
C ALA A 43 -1.48 4.76 -5.24
N LYS A 44 -2.80 4.66 -5.03
CA LYS A 44 -3.44 4.90 -3.72
C LYS A 44 -2.90 3.97 -2.63
N TYR A 45 -2.72 2.68 -2.94
CA TYR A 45 -2.16 1.71 -1.98
C TYR A 45 -0.70 1.99 -1.64
N LYS A 46 0.11 2.36 -2.64
CA LYS A 46 1.52 2.71 -2.44
C LYS A 46 1.70 3.94 -1.55
N ASP A 47 0.81 4.92 -1.68
CA ASP A 47 0.81 6.10 -0.84
C ASP A 47 0.52 5.73 0.63
N GLN A 48 -0.50 4.90 0.88
CA GLN A 48 -0.84 4.42 2.23
C GLN A 48 0.30 3.61 2.90
N GLU A 49 0.96 2.71 2.17
CA GLU A 49 2.12 1.93 2.65
C GLU A 49 3.28 2.83 3.10
N SER A 50 3.50 3.93 2.39
CA SER A 50 4.57 4.89 2.68
C SER A 50 4.30 5.69 3.96
N VAL A 51 3.03 5.99 4.24
CA VAL A 51 2.57 6.84 5.36
C VAL A 51 2.51 6.08 6.70
N VAL A 52 2.69 4.75 6.71
CA VAL A 52 2.71 4.00 7.97
C VAL A 52 3.90 4.45 8.82
N THR A 53 3.59 5.30 9.78
CA THR A 53 4.49 5.87 10.79
C THR A 53 4.11 5.40 12.19
N ALA A 54 2.94 4.81 12.37
CA ALA A 54 2.45 4.38 13.68
C ALA A 54 1.65 3.08 13.62
N GLY A 55 1.62 2.35 14.73
CA GLY A 55 0.83 1.14 14.90
C GLY A 55 1.33 0.26 16.05
N LYS A 56 0.78 -0.94 16.14
CA LYS A 56 1.15 -1.90 17.19
C LYS A 56 2.43 -2.64 16.83
N ILE A 57 3.39 -2.68 17.74
CA ILE A 57 4.61 -3.47 17.58
C ILE A 57 4.24 -4.94 17.72
N ILE A 58 4.56 -5.72 16.70
CA ILE A 58 4.31 -7.17 16.68
C ILE A 58 5.60 -7.99 16.76
N GLU A 59 6.75 -7.40 16.43
CA GLU A 59 8.04 -8.06 16.40
C GLU A 59 9.16 -7.04 16.56
N LYS A 60 10.30 -7.49 17.07
CA LYS A 60 11.53 -6.71 17.23
C LYS A 60 12.68 -7.47 16.59
N GLU A 61 13.46 -6.81 15.74
CA GLU A 61 14.62 -7.40 15.09
C GLU A 61 15.87 -6.57 15.36
N ARG A 62 16.94 -7.22 15.81
CA ARG A 62 18.27 -6.61 15.91
C ARG A 62 19.16 -7.26 14.86
N LYS A 63 19.74 -6.44 13.97
CA LYS A 63 20.77 -6.88 13.03
C LYS A 63 22.14 -6.52 13.57
N ASP A 64 22.99 -7.54 13.69
CA ASP A 64 24.35 -7.33 14.14
C ASP A 64 25.10 -6.42 13.17
N GLY A 65 25.92 -5.55 13.75
CA GLY A 65 26.79 -4.66 13.01
C GLY A 65 28.04 -5.39 12.50
N THR A 66 28.84 -4.68 11.74
CA THR A 66 30.20 -5.11 11.37
C THR A 66 31.22 -4.28 12.13
N ILE A 67 32.51 -4.56 11.96
CA ILE A 67 33.59 -3.75 12.54
C ILE A 67 33.56 -2.28 12.11
N PHE A 68 32.86 -1.95 11.01
CA PHE A 68 32.77 -0.58 10.47
C PHE A 68 31.38 0.04 10.61
N ARG A 69 30.37 -0.72 11.04
CA ARG A 69 28.99 -0.24 11.13
C ARG A 69 28.34 -0.72 12.42
N PRO A 70 27.74 0.17 13.23
CA PRO A 70 27.04 -0.24 14.44
C PRO A 70 25.86 -1.16 14.12
N PRO A 71 25.38 -1.95 15.09
CA PRO A 71 24.16 -2.74 14.95
C PRO A 71 22.95 -1.85 14.67
N THR A 72 22.00 -2.40 13.93
CA THR A 72 20.74 -1.73 13.56
C THR A 72 19.56 -2.39 14.25
N TYR A 73 18.56 -1.60 14.63
CA TYR A 73 17.41 -2.02 15.41
C TYR A 73 16.13 -1.72 14.64
N TYR A 74 15.23 -2.69 14.57
CA TYR A 74 13.97 -2.58 13.85
C TYR A 74 12.80 -2.94 14.76
N LEU A 75 11.74 -2.14 14.68
CA LEU A 75 10.41 -2.47 15.21
C LEU A 75 9.51 -2.83 14.03
N ALA A 76 8.88 -4.01 14.07
CA ALA A 76 7.88 -4.37 13.08
C ALA A 76 6.52 -3.92 13.58
N ILE A 77 5.87 -3.08 12.77
CA ILE A 77 4.58 -2.50 13.08
C ILE A 77 3.54 -3.13 12.18
N GLU A 78 2.43 -3.53 12.78
CA GLU A 78 1.24 -3.97 12.07
C GLU A 78 0.30 -2.79 11.82
N TRP A 79 -0.21 -2.67 10.59
CA TRP A 79 -1.33 -1.79 10.28
C TRP A 79 -2.38 -2.51 9.45
N ASN A 80 -3.62 -2.07 9.64
CA ASN A 80 -4.78 -2.56 8.90
C ASN A 80 -5.17 -1.50 7.87
N TYR A 81 -5.42 -1.93 6.64
CA TYR A 81 -5.91 -1.06 5.58
C TYR A 81 -6.95 -1.77 4.71
N GLU A 82 -7.81 -1.00 4.07
CA GLU A 82 -8.85 -1.54 3.21
C GLU A 82 -8.34 -1.65 1.77
N LYS A 83 -8.39 -2.86 1.21
CA LYS A 83 -7.99 -3.18 -0.16
C LYS A 83 -9.15 -3.87 -0.86
N ASN A 84 -9.73 -3.21 -1.86
CA ASN A 84 -10.85 -3.73 -2.66
C ASN A 84 -12.08 -4.16 -1.83
N GLY A 85 -12.37 -3.48 -0.72
CA GLY A 85 -13.49 -3.82 0.17
C GLY A 85 -13.18 -4.90 1.22
N GLU A 86 -11.94 -5.40 1.24
CA GLU A 86 -11.47 -6.35 2.25
C GLU A 86 -10.46 -5.68 3.17
N THR A 87 -10.55 -5.95 4.48
CA THR A 87 -9.53 -5.52 5.44
C THR A 87 -8.31 -6.40 5.27
N THR A 88 -7.19 -5.80 4.91
CA THR A 88 -5.88 -6.43 4.80
C THR A 88 -4.99 -5.96 5.94
N THR A 89 -4.24 -6.87 6.52
CA THR A 89 -3.24 -6.60 7.56
C THR A 89 -1.86 -6.79 6.98
N GLU A 90 -0.99 -5.78 7.11
CA GLU A 90 0.41 -5.87 6.69
C GLU A 90 1.36 -5.44 7.81
N LYS A 91 2.63 -5.80 7.66
CA LYS A 91 3.71 -5.46 8.59
C LYS A 91 4.86 -4.74 7.91
N LYS A 92 5.46 -3.77 8.61
CA LYS A 92 6.55 -2.92 8.11
C LYS A 92 7.57 -2.75 9.20
N TYR A 93 8.83 -2.91 8.81
CA TYR A 93 9.96 -2.72 9.70
C TYR A 93 10.37 -1.25 9.66
N ILE A 94 10.36 -0.60 10.82
CA ILE A 94 10.87 0.74 11.01
C ILE A 94 12.21 0.64 11.73
N GLU A 95 13.25 1.23 11.12
CA GLU A 95 14.55 1.39 11.76
C GLU A 95 14.43 2.43 12.87
N VAL A 96 14.88 2.08 14.07
CA VAL A 96 14.84 2.95 15.25
C VAL A 96 16.19 3.00 15.93
N GLU A 97 16.38 4.02 16.77
CA GLU A 97 17.52 4.10 17.65
C GLU A 97 17.48 3.01 18.73
N ARG A 98 18.65 2.67 19.28
CA ARG A 98 18.79 1.65 20.33
C ARG A 98 17.87 1.94 21.51
N ASP A 99 17.80 3.19 21.96
CA ASP A 99 17.09 3.54 23.19
C ASP A 99 15.57 3.35 23.00
N ILE A 100 15.04 3.74 21.85
CA ILE A 100 13.66 3.46 21.45
C ILE A 100 13.42 1.95 21.38
N TYR A 101 14.33 1.20 20.78
CA TYR A 101 14.22 -0.27 20.73
C TYR A 101 14.20 -0.92 22.11
N LEU A 102 14.92 -0.37 23.10
CA LEU A 102 14.96 -0.91 24.45
C LEU A 102 13.72 -0.56 25.27
N VAL A 103 13.15 0.63 25.04
CA VAL A 103 11.99 1.16 25.77
C VAL A 103 10.69 0.47 25.37
N TYR A 104 10.49 0.23 24.08
CA TYR A 104 9.23 -0.32 23.57
C TYR A 104 9.24 -1.86 23.56
N GLU A 105 8.15 -2.47 23.99
CA GLU A 105 7.93 -3.91 23.98
C GLU A 105 7.01 -4.37 22.84
N VAL A 106 7.01 -5.67 22.55
CA VAL A 106 6.05 -6.27 21.63
C VAL A 106 4.66 -6.16 22.26
N GLY A 107 3.73 -5.54 21.54
CA GLY A 107 2.40 -5.23 22.03
C GLY A 107 2.15 -3.73 22.21
N ASP A 108 3.20 -2.94 22.37
CA ASP A 108 3.09 -1.49 22.54
C ASP A 108 2.64 -0.80 21.26
N TYR A 109 1.99 0.35 21.42
CA TYR A 109 1.68 1.24 20.31
C TYR A 109 2.84 2.22 20.09
N PHE A 110 3.42 2.20 18.90
CA PHE A 110 4.54 3.08 18.53
C PHE A 110 4.09 4.08 17.47
N ASP A 111 4.55 5.33 17.59
CA ASP A 111 4.38 6.38 16.60
C ASP A 111 5.72 7.06 16.32
N SER A 112 6.25 6.87 15.11
CA SER A 112 7.53 7.42 14.66
C SER A 112 7.50 8.94 14.47
N GLN A 113 6.33 9.56 14.45
CA GLN A 113 6.19 11.03 14.38
C GLN A 113 6.15 11.67 15.77
N ASN A 114 5.83 10.88 16.79
CA ASN A 114 5.70 11.34 18.16
C ASN A 114 6.39 10.32 19.09
N PHE A 115 7.73 10.37 19.11
CA PHE A 115 8.59 9.54 19.98
C PHE A 115 8.26 9.78 21.46
N SER A 116 7.21 9.14 21.93
CA SER A 116 6.80 9.20 23.32
C SER A 116 7.64 8.18 24.07
N VAL A 117 8.75 8.60 24.66
CA VAL A 117 9.46 7.76 25.63
C VAL A 117 8.61 7.75 26.90
N PRO A 118 8.06 6.60 27.35
CA PRO A 118 7.37 6.52 28.64
C PRO A 118 8.35 7.00 29.71
N ASN A 119 7.93 7.97 30.51
CA ASN A 119 8.76 8.50 31.58
C ASN A 119 8.79 7.46 32.72
N ILE A 120 9.82 6.60 32.76
CA ILE A 120 10.00 5.51 33.75
C ILE A 120 10.41 6.06 35.14
N GLU A 121 9.86 7.20 35.57
CA GLU A 121 10.20 7.79 36.87
C GLU A 121 9.16 7.53 37.97
N ASN A 122 7.99 6.91 37.69
CA ASN A 122 6.92 6.81 38.70
C ASN A 122 6.29 5.41 38.85
N GLU A 123 7.09 4.34 38.80
CA GLU A 123 6.65 3.02 39.26
C GLU A 123 7.65 2.41 40.26
N THR A 124 7.96 3.14 41.34
CA THR A 124 8.42 2.50 42.58
C THR A 124 7.20 2.15 43.41
N THR A 125 6.62 1.01 43.08
CA THR A 125 5.59 0.34 43.88
C THR A 125 6.12 0.16 45.29
N GLU A 126 5.35 0.67 46.25
CA GLU A 126 5.53 0.49 47.68
C GLU A 126 5.84 -0.98 47.99
N VAL A 127 7.01 -1.22 48.56
CA VAL A 127 7.32 -2.46 49.27
C VAL A 127 6.41 -2.49 50.50
N SER A 128 5.25 -3.13 50.37
CA SER A 128 4.44 -3.52 51.52
C SER A 128 5.20 -4.60 52.29
N SER A 129 5.77 -4.22 53.44
CA SER A 129 6.31 -5.16 54.41
C SER A 129 5.16 -5.90 55.09
N CYS A 130 5.21 -7.22 55.06
CA CYS A 130 4.62 -8.09 56.07
C CYS A 130 5.69 -8.44 57.10
#